data_AF-A0A2V5X4M5-F1
#
_entry.id   AF-A0A2V5X4M5-F1
#
_cell.length_a   1.000
_cell.length_b   1.000
_cell.length_c   1.000
_cell.angle_alpha   90.00
_cell.angle_beta   90.00
_cell.angle_gamma   90.00
#
_symmetry.space_group_name_H-M   'P 1'
#
loop_
_entity.id
_entity.type
_entity.pdbx_description
1 polymer ?
#
loop_
_entity_poly.entity_id
_entity_poly.type
_entity_poly.pdbx_seq_one_letter_code
_entity_poly.pdbx_strand_id
1 'polypeptide(L)'
;MSEWATAMKIGTTSLILDLIERGEVPQLEIAQPVDANKSISRDRTYDWIIELRDGRKISAIDVQRIYLKAAVGIESDTDEDRQWILHEWESILNDLERDVMLARDRVDWVGKKLLLNALQEEEKLSSSDPWLQSIDLEYHSVDLERGLYYELIRQGA
;
A
#
# COMPACT_ATOMS: atom_id res chain seq x y z
N MET A 1 -4.54 13.32 -2.77
CA MET A 1 -4.11 11.94 -2.45
C MET A 1 -2.70 11.97 -1.91
N SER A 2 -2.31 10.93 -1.19
CA SER A 2 -1.03 10.85 -0.48
C SER A 2 0.19 11.04 -1.40
N GLU A 3 0.94 12.11 -1.13
CA GLU A 3 2.25 12.36 -1.75
C GLU A 3 3.22 11.24 -1.37
N TRP A 4 3.19 10.79 -0.12
CA TRP A 4 3.99 9.66 0.36
C TRP A 4 3.68 8.38 -0.44
N ALA A 5 2.40 8.05 -0.66
CA ALA A 5 2.03 6.85 -1.42
C ALA A 5 2.51 6.93 -2.87
N THR A 6 2.50 8.14 -3.45
CA THR A 6 3.03 8.39 -4.79
C THR A 6 4.54 8.17 -4.82
N ALA A 7 5.27 8.74 -3.86
CA ALA A 7 6.72 8.56 -3.74
C ALA A 7 7.08 7.08 -3.56
N MET A 8 6.38 6.36 -2.67
CA MET A 8 6.63 4.94 -2.43
C MET A 8 6.35 4.07 -3.65
N LYS A 9 5.25 4.33 -4.37
CA LYS A 9 4.94 3.62 -5.62
C LYS A 9 6.07 3.75 -6.64
N ILE A 10 6.58 4.96 -6.85
CA ILE A 10 7.61 5.23 -7.85
C ILE A 10 8.98 4.75 -7.37
N GLY A 11 9.39 5.13 -6.16
CA GLY A 11 10.70 4.83 -5.61
C GLY A 11 10.95 3.34 -5.43
N THR A 12 10.01 2.60 -4.83
CA THR A 12 10.17 1.13 -4.69
C THR A 12 10.25 0.44 -6.05
N THR A 13 9.42 0.86 -7.02
CA THR A 13 9.49 0.34 -8.39
C THR A 13 10.86 0.61 -9.04
N SER A 14 11.41 1.81 -8.86
CA SER A 14 12.75 2.16 -9.35
C SER A 14 13.82 1.22 -8.78
N LEU A 15 13.80 0.96 -7.47
CA LEU A 15 14.73 0.02 -6.83
C LEU A 15 14.62 -1.41 -7.38
N ILE A 16 13.42 -1.84 -7.77
CA ILE A 16 13.22 -3.14 -8.42
C ILE A 16 13.77 -3.15 -9.84
N LEU A 17 13.62 -2.06 -10.59
CA LEU A 17 14.20 -1.94 -11.92
C LEU A 17 15.74 -2.03 -11.83
N ASP A 18 16.36 -1.36 -10.87
CA ASP A 18 17.82 -1.45 -10.62
C ASP A 18 18.25 -2.91 -10.34
N LEU A 19 17.48 -3.65 -9.53
CA LEU A 19 17.73 -5.08 -9.27
C LEU A 19 17.66 -5.92 -10.54
N ILE A 20 16.69 -5.64 -11.41
CA ILE A 20 16.52 -6.34 -12.69
C ILE A 20 17.71 -6.05 -13.61
N GLU A 21 18.11 -4.79 -13.74
CA GLU A 21 19.24 -4.38 -14.58
C GLU A 21 20.57 -5.02 -14.15
N ARG A 22 20.75 -5.23 -12.85
CA ARG A 22 21.92 -5.90 -12.27
C ARG A 22 21.82 -7.42 -12.29
N GLY A 23 20.66 -8.00 -12.61
CA GLY A 23 20.42 -9.44 -12.55
C GLY A 23 20.35 -9.99 -11.12
N GLU A 24 20.08 -9.15 -10.13
CA GLU A 24 20.03 -9.49 -8.70
C GLU A 24 18.59 -9.62 -8.17
N VAL A 25 17.58 -9.55 -9.04
CA VAL A 25 16.18 -9.68 -8.66
C VAL A 25 15.87 -11.06 -8.03
N PRO A 26 15.14 -11.11 -6.89
CA PRO A 26 14.73 -12.37 -6.29
C PRO A 26 13.93 -13.25 -7.25
N GLN A 27 14.21 -14.55 -7.25
CA GLN A 27 13.46 -15.54 -8.02
C GLN A 27 12.17 -15.89 -7.26
N LEU A 28 11.07 -15.22 -7.62
CA LEU A 28 9.75 -15.42 -7.03
C LEU A 28 8.71 -15.58 -8.12
N GLU A 29 8.17 -16.79 -8.26
CA GLU A 29 7.14 -17.09 -9.25
C GLU A 29 5.78 -17.32 -8.57
N ILE A 30 4.84 -16.39 -8.77
CA ILE A 30 3.46 -16.51 -8.29
C ILE A 30 2.70 -17.51 -9.17
N ALA A 31 1.95 -18.44 -8.54
CA ALA A 31 1.26 -19.52 -9.25
C ALA A 31 0.20 -19.00 -10.25
N GLN A 32 -0.65 -18.07 -9.79
CA GLN A 32 -1.72 -17.45 -10.58
C GLN A 32 -1.73 -15.92 -10.33
N PRO A 33 -0.86 -15.13 -11.01
CA PRO A 33 -0.65 -13.72 -10.70
C PRO A 33 -1.92 -12.85 -10.78
N VAL A 34 -2.80 -13.12 -11.77
CA VAL A 34 -4.04 -12.36 -11.95
C VAL A 34 -5.03 -12.62 -10.81
N ASP A 35 -5.12 -13.88 -10.36
CA ASP A 35 -6.03 -14.24 -9.27
C ASP A 35 -5.48 -13.80 -7.92
N ALA A 36 -4.16 -13.89 -7.71
CA ALA A 36 -3.48 -13.35 -6.55
C ALA A 36 -3.73 -11.84 -6.38
N ASN A 37 -3.64 -11.06 -7.46
CA ASN A 37 -3.95 -9.62 -7.39
C ASN A 37 -5.39 -9.36 -6.93
N LYS A 38 -6.35 -10.13 -7.46
CA LYS A 38 -7.77 -10.01 -7.09
C LYS A 38 -8.04 -10.45 -5.66
N SER A 39 -7.36 -11.49 -5.17
CA SER A 39 -7.54 -12.00 -3.81
C SER A 39 -6.95 -11.03 -2.78
N ILE A 40 -5.72 -10.55 -3.00
CA ILE A 40 -5.08 -9.53 -2.15
C ILE A 40 -5.99 -8.30 -2.01
N SER A 41 -6.50 -7.77 -3.13
CA SER A 41 -7.36 -6.58 -3.14
C SER A 41 -8.68 -6.76 -2.38
N ARG A 42 -9.23 -7.98 -2.30
CA ARG A 42 -10.52 -8.27 -1.68
C ARG A 42 -10.42 -8.81 -0.26
N ASP A 43 -9.21 -9.15 0.17
CA ASP A 43 -8.97 -9.73 1.47
C ASP A 43 -9.27 -8.72 2.59
N ARG A 44 -10.16 -9.12 3.49
CA ARG A 44 -10.59 -8.31 4.64
C ARG A 44 -9.95 -8.78 5.95
N THR A 45 -9.27 -9.93 5.95
CA THR A 45 -8.49 -10.39 7.12
C THR A 45 -7.09 -9.79 7.13
N TYR A 46 -6.63 -9.31 5.97
CA TYR A 46 -5.30 -8.73 5.75
C TYR A 46 -4.14 -9.72 5.91
N ASP A 47 -4.44 -11.02 5.81
CA ASP A 47 -3.39 -12.05 5.78
C ASP A 47 -2.67 -12.06 4.42
N TRP A 48 -3.37 -11.65 3.35
CA TRP A 48 -2.87 -11.49 1.99
C TRP A 48 -2.05 -12.67 1.49
N ILE A 49 -2.56 -13.89 1.70
CA ILE A 49 -1.84 -15.12 1.35
C ILE A 49 -1.78 -15.32 -0.16
N ILE A 50 -0.58 -15.60 -0.66
CA ILE A 50 -0.23 -15.84 -2.07
C ILE A 50 0.37 -17.23 -2.19
N GLU A 51 -0.03 -17.96 -3.23
CA GLU A 51 0.57 -19.24 -3.60
C GLU A 51 1.65 -19.06 -4.67
N LEU A 52 2.82 -19.64 -4.44
CA LEU A 52 3.94 -19.68 -5.37
C LEU A 52 3.85 -20.93 -6.27
N ARG A 53 4.52 -20.89 -7.43
CA ARG A 53 4.54 -22.01 -8.38
C ARG A 53 5.12 -23.31 -7.84
N ASP A 54 5.97 -23.23 -6.83
CA ASP A 54 6.52 -24.38 -6.13
C ASP A 54 5.59 -24.94 -5.04
N GLY A 55 4.38 -24.38 -4.90
CA GLY A 55 3.35 -24.79 -3.93
C GLY A 55 3.50 -24.16 -2.55
N ARG A 56 4.55 -23.38 -2.29
CA ARG A 56 4.66 -22.62 -1.03
C ARG A 56 3.59 -21.54 -0.96
N LYS A 57 3.17 -21.20 0.26
CA LYS A 57 2.28 -20.08 0.55
C LYS A 57 2.99 -19.06 1.43
N ILE A 58 2.95 -17.81 1.02
CA ILE A 58 3.57 -16.68 1.73
C ILE A 58 2.61 -15.48 1.68
N SER A 59 2.75 -14.53 2.60
CA SER A 59 1.93 -13.30 2.56
C SER A 59 2.44 -12.33 1.48
N ALA A 60 1.60 -11.38 1.08
CA ALA A 60 2.02 -10.25 0.25
C ALA A 60 3.10 -9.40 0.94
N ILE A 61 3.06 -9.31 2.27
CA ILE A 61 4.10 -8.66 3.07
C ILE A 61 5.43 -9.41 2.91
N ASP A 62 5.44 -10.74 2.99
CA ASP A 62 6.65 -11.54 2.79
C ASP A 62 7.25 -11.34 1.40
N VAL A 63 6.41 -11.29 0.36
CA VAL A 63 6.87 -10.97 -1.01
C VAL A 63 7.58 -9.62 -1.02
N GLN A 64 6.96 -8.58 -0.45
CA GLN A 64 7.55 -7.26 -0.38
C GLN A 64 8.86 -7.25 0.44
N ARG A 65 8.93 -7.98 1.56
CA ARG A 65 10.15 -8.10 2.38
C ARG A 65 11.29 -8.81 1.65
N ILE A 66 10.99 -9.80 0.82
CA ILE A 66 12.00 -10.47 -0.04
C ILE A 66 12.62 -9.45 -1.01
N TYR A 67 11.78 -8.63 -1.64
CA TYR A 67 12.22 -7.58 -2.56
C TYR A 67 12.98 -6.45 -1.85
N LEU A 68 12.48 -5.97 -0.71
CA LEU A 68 13.16 -4.98 0.13
C LEU A 68 14.55 -5.46 0.54
N LYS A 69 14.67 -6.72 1.01
CA LYS A 69 15.96 -7.29 1.40
C LYS A 69 16.96 -7.30 0.25
N ALA A 70 16.52 -7.63 -0.96
CA ALA A 70 17.38 -7.57 -2.14
C ALA A 70 17.79 -6.13 -2.47
N ALA A 71 16.84 -5.19 -2.41
CA ALA A 71 17.12 -3.79 -2.67
C ALA A 71 18.13 -3.19 -1.67
N VAL A 72 18.03 -3.53 -0.39
CA VAL A 72 19.00 -3.15 0.66
C VAL A 72 20.38 -3.75 0.40
N GLY A 73 20.45 -4.96 -0.18
CA GLY A 73 21.70 -5.67 -0.44
C GLY A 73 22.55 -5.08 -1.57
N ILE A 74 21.99 -4.22 -2.42
CA ILE A 74 22.75 -3.58 -3.51
C ILE A 74 23.67 -2.50 -2.94
N GLU A 75 24.97 -2.65 -3.19
CA GLU A 75 25.96 -1.60 -3.00
C GLU A 75 25.76 -0.52 -4.10
N SER A 76 25.48 0.70 -3.64
CA SER A 76 25.16 1.88 -4.44
C SER A 76 25.72 3.10 -3.73
N ASP A 77 26.00 4.17 -4.48
CA ASP A 77 26.24 5.48 -3.90
C ASP A 77 25.08 5.81 -2.94
N THR A 78 25.44 6.24 -1.73
CA THR A 78 24.47 6.62 -0.68
C THR A 78 23.78 7.91 -1.07
N ASP A 79 22.70 7.76 -1.82
CA ASP A 79 21.72 8.81 -2.10
C ASP A 79 20.70 8.89 -0.95
N GLU A 80 20.42 10.10 -0.47
CA GLU A 80 19.49 10.37 0.63
C GLU A 80 18.08 9.89 0.28
N ASP A 81 17.65 10.10 -0.96
CA ASP A 81 16.32 9.69 -1.44
C ASP A 81 16.17 8.16 -1.43
N ARG A 82 17.23 7.44 -1.86
CA ARG A 82 17.25 5.97 -1.82
C ARG A 82 17.14 5.45 -0.39
N GLN A 83 17.89 6.03 0.54
CA GLN A 83 17.85 5.64 1.96
C GLN A 83 16.46 5.89 2.56
N TRP A 84 15.87 7.04 2.24
CA TRP A 84 14.51 7.37 2.67
C TRP A 84 13.48 6.36 2.16
N ILE A 85 13.49 6.02 0.86
CA ILE A 85 12.58 5.02 0.29
C ILE A 85 12.73 3.66 0.98
N LEU A 86 13.95 3.18 1.21
CA LEU A 86 14.19 1.89 1.86
C LEU A 86 13.66 1.87 3.29
N HIS A 87 13.91 2.94 4.05
CA HIS A 87 13.42 3.10 5.42
C HIS A 87 11.89 3.13 5.46
N GLU A 88 11.27 3.96 4.62
CA GLU A 88 9.82 4.10 4.57
C GLU A 88 9.13 2.82 4.09
N TRP A 89 9.77 2.06 3.18
CA TRP A 89 9.26 0.76 2.74
C TRP A 89 9.29 -0.27 3.88
N GLU A 90 10.38 -0.33 4.65
CA GLU A 90 10.43 -1.19 5.83
C GLU A 90 9.38 -0.80 6.87
N SER A 91 9.29 0.50 7.17
CA SER A 91 8.35 1.08 8.13
C SER A 91 6.89 0.74 7.79
N ILE A 92 6.48 0.94 6.53
CA ILE A 92 5.09 0.60 6.13
C ILE A 92 4.81 -0.90 6.23
N LEU A 93 5.75 -1.77 5.87
CA LEU A 93 5.54 -3.22 5.98
C LEU A 93 5.37 -3.65 7.44
N ASN A 94 6.15 -3.08 8.36
CA ASN A 94 6.03 -3.34 9.79
C ASN A 94 4.67 -2.88 10.35
N ASP A 95 4.19 -1.73 9.91
CA ASP A 95 2.89 -1.22 10.37
C ASP A 95 1.73 -2.01 9.77
N LEU A 96 1.75 -2.35 8.48
CA LEU A 96 0.70 -3.17 7.86
C LEU A 96 0.61 -4.57 8.47
N GLU A 97 1.74 -5.16 8.89
CA GLU A 97 1.76 -6.45 9.57
C GLU A 97 1.19 -6.39 11.00
N ARG A 98 1.36 -5.25 11.67
CA ARG A 98 0.89 -5.05 13.05
C ARG A 98 -0.59 -4.66 13.11
N ASP A 99 -0.96 -3.61 12.37
CA ASP A 99 -2.31 -3.09 12.24
C ASP A 99 -2.35 -2.11 11.07
N VAL A 100 -3.13 -2.43 10.04
CA VAL A 100 -3.26 -1.60 8.84
C VAL A 100 -3.68 -0.16 9.15
N MET A 101 -4.40 0.09 10.25
CA MET A 101 -4.86 1.43 10.64
C MET A 101 -3.73 2.37 11.03
N LEU A 102 -2.55 1.84 11.35
CA LEU A 102 -1.35 2.63 11.63
C LEU A 102 -0.82 3.36 10.38
N ALA A 103 -1.24 2.95 9.19
CA ALA A 103 -0.85 3.54 7.92
C ALA A 103 -1.88 4.55 7.37
N ARG A 104 -2.85 4.98 8.18
CA ARG A 104 -3.97 5.85 7.74
C ARG A 104 -3.53 7.24 7.23
N ASP A 105 -2.42 7.73 7.75
CA ASP A 105 -1.82 9.04 7.46
C ASP A 105 -1.11 9.07 6.10
N ARG A 106 -0.70 7.90 5.61
CA ARG A 106 0.17 7.79 4.43
C ARG A 106 -0.36 6.88 3.32
N VAL A 107 -1.23 5.91 3.62
CA VAL A 107 -1.79 4.99 2.62
C VAL A 107 -3.25 5.34 2.34
N ASP A 108 -3.54 5.79 1.11
CA ASP A 108 -4.85 6.31 0.70
C ASP A 108 -6.01 5.34 1.01
N TRP A 109 -5.84 4.03 0.78
CA TRP A 109 -6.93 3.07 1.01
C TRP A 109 -7.24 2.90 2.51
N VAL A 110 -6.24 3.05 3.38
CA VAL A 110 -6.43 2.99 4.84
C VAL A 110 -7.13 4.25 5.32
N GLY A 111 -6.64 5.43 4.90
CA GLY A 111 -7.26 6.71 5.24
C GLY A 111 -8.71 6.78 4.77
N LYS A 112 -8.98 6.34 3.54
CA LYS A 112 -10.35 6.24 3.02
C LYS A 112 -11.20 5.24 3.79
N LYS A 113 -10.65 4.09 4.17
CA LYS A 113 -11.38 3.09 4.96
C LYS A 113 -11.81 3.66 6.32
N LEU A 114 -10.93 4.42 6.98
CA LEU A 114 -11.27 5.12 8.22
C LEU A 114 -12.47 6.04 8.03
N LEU A 115 -12.42 6.89 7.00
CA LEU A 115 -13.49 7.84 6.68
C LEU A 115 -14.83 7.14 6.41
N LEU A 116 -14.81 6.13 5.55
CA LEU A 116 -16.02 5.39 5.18
C LEU A 116 -16.61 4.64 6.38
N ASN A 117 -15.77 4.05 7.24
CA ASN A 117 -16.23 3.36 8.45
C ASN A 117 -16.87 4.33 9.44
N ALA A 118 -16.24 5.50 9.67
CA ALA A 118 -16.79 6.52 10.57
C ALA A 118 -18.17 7.00 10.10
N LEU A 119 -18.31 7.27 8.79
CA LEU A 119 -19.59 7.67 8.21
C LEU A 119 -20.65 6.56 8.30
N GLN A 120 -20.27 5.30 8.04
CA GLN A 120 -21.20 4.17 8.19
C GLN A 120 -21.74 4.06 9.60
N GLU A 121 -20.89 4.26 10.61
CA GLU A 121 -21.28 4.17 12.02
C GLU A 121 -22.17 5.34 12.45
N GLU A 122 -21.78 6.57 12.09
CA GLU A 122 -22.51 7.80 12.45
C GLU A 122 -23.90 7.84 11.82
N GLU A 123 -23.99 7.56 10.52
CA GLU A 123 -25.22 7.64 9.73
C GLU A 123 -25.99 6.30 9.67
N LYS A 124 -25.46 5.25 10.31
CA LYS A 124 -26.03 3.89 10.35
C LYS A 124 -26.29 3.31 8.96
N LEU A 125 -25.38 3.56 8.03
CA LEU A 125 -25.51 3.17 6.63
C LEU A 125 -25.20 1.68 6.45
N SER A 126 -25.91 1.05 5.50
CA SER A 126 -25.54 -0.28 5.03
C SER A 126 -24.24 -0.23 4.22
N SER A 127 -23.46 -1.32 4.19
CA SER A 127 -22.22 -1.36 3.39
C SER A 127 -22.42 -1.21 1.87
N SER A 128 -23.66 -1.32 1.39
CA SER A 128 -24.04 -1.12 -0.02
C SER A 128 -24.74 0.21 -0.28
N ASP A 129 -24.74 1.12 0.69
CA ASP A 129 -25.43 2.40 0.55
C ASP A 129 -24.78 3.26 -0.55
N PRO A 130 -25.54 3.80 -1.51
CA PRO A 130 -25.02 4.66 -2.58
C PRO A 130 -24.25 5.88 -2.06
N TRP A 131 -24.56 6.37 -0.86
CA TRP A 131 -23.86 7.52 -0.30
C TRP A 131 -22.37 7.21 -0.06
N LEU A 132 -22.04 5.98 0.34
CA LEU A 132 -20.65 5.55 0.50
C LEU A 132 -19.88 5.58 -0.81
N GLN A 133 -20.54 5.27 -1.93
CA GLN A 133 -19.92 5.37 -3.26
C GLN A 133 -19.66 6.83 -3.63
N SER A 134 -20.57 7.74 -3.28
CA SER A 134 -20.36 9.18 -3.49
C SER A 134 -19.16 9.70 -2.71
N ILE A 135 -18.95 9.23 -1.47
CA ILE A 135 -17.83 9.63 -0.63
C ILE A 135 -16.51 9.02 -1.12
N ASP A 136 -16.53 7.77 -1.59
CA ASP A 136 -15.37 7.16 -2.25
C ASP A 136 -14.94 7.97 -3.48
N LEU A 137 -15.89 8.47 -4.28
CA LEU A 137 -15.58 9.37 -5.39
C LEU A 137 -15.02 10.72 -4.92
N GLU A 138 -15.67 11.37 -3.97
CA GLU A 138 -15.28 12.70 -3.47
C GLU A 138 -13.89 12.70 -2.79
N TYR A 139 -13.46 11.57 -2.22
CA TYR A 139 -12.10 11.41 -1.71
C TYR A 139 -11.02 11.74 -2.75
N HIS A 140 -11.29 11.52 -4.04
CA HIS A 140 -10.34 11.79 -5.13
C HIS A 140 -10.58 13.14 -5.81
N SER A 141 -11.47 13.97 -5.26
CA SER A 141 -11.69 15.33 -5.76
C SER A 141 -10.41 16.14 -5.66
N VAL A 142 -10.03 16.80 -6.77
CA VAL A 142 -8.83 17.66 -6.86
C VAL A 142 -9.11 19.09 -6.39
N ASP A 143 -10.36 19.40 -6.03
CA ASP A 143 -10.73 20.68 -5.45
C ASP A 143 -10.05 20.83 -4.08
N LEU A 144 -9.12 21.77 -3.97
CA LEU A 144 -8.36 21.99 -2.75
C LEU A 144 -9.24 22.46 -1.59
N GLU A 145 -10.34 23.17 -1.86
CA GLU A 145 -11.22 23.70 -0.83
C GLU A 145 -12.21 22.64 -0.34
N ARG A 146 -12.70 21.79 -1.24
CA ARG A 146 -13.83 20.87 -0.98
C ARG A 146 -13.47 19.39 -0.93
N GLY A 147 -12.34 18.99 -1.52
CA GLY A 147 -11.97 17.58 -1.62
C GLY A 147 -11.69 16.97 -0.25
N LEU A 148 -12.34 15.84 0.03
CA LEU A 148 -12.30 15.20 1.35
C LEU A 148 -10.90 14.79 1.78
N TYR A 149 -10.02 14.42 0.83
CA TYR A 149 -8.61 14.15 1.13
C TYR A 149 -7.90 15.37 1.75
N TYR A 150 -8.12 16.57 1.21
CA TYR A 150 -7.47 17.79 1.72
C TYR A 150 -8.04 18.20 3.07
N GLU A 151 -9.32 17.94 3.31
CA GLU A 151 -9.94 18.16 4.61
C GLU A 151 -9.34 17.25 5.70
N LEU A 152 -9.07 15.98 5.38
CA LEU A 152 -8.39 15.06 6.30
C LEU A 152 -6.99 15.58 6.69
N ILE A 153 -6.20 16.05 5.73
CA ILE A 153 -4.89 16.65 6.00
C ILE A 153 -5.01 17.86 6.95
N ARG A 154 -5.99 18.75 6.71
CA ARG A 154 -6.21 19.94 7.57
C ARG A 154 -6.52 19.58 9.02
N GLN A 155 -7.20 18.45 9.23
CA GLN A 155 -7.54 17.95 10.55
C GLN A 155 -6.38 17.19 11.22
N GLY A 156 -5.23 17.07 10.56
CA GLY A 156 -4.03 16.40 11.08
C GLY A 156 -4.14 14.88 11.10
N ALA A 157 -5.00 14.31 10.24
CA ALA A 157 -5.18 12.88 10.07
C ALA A 157 -4.11 12.25 9.17
#